data_AF-A0A227J269-F1
#
_entry.id   AF-A0A227J269-F1
#
_cell.length_a   1.000
_cell.length_b   1.000
_cell.length_c   1.000
_cell.angle_alpha   90.00
_cell.angle_beta   90.00
_cell.angle_gamma   90.00
#
_symmetry.space_group_name_H-M   'P 1'
#
loop_
_entity.id
_entity.type
_entity.pdbx_description
1 polymer ?
#
loop_
_entity_poly.entity_id
_entity_poly.type
_entity_poly.pdbx_seq_one_letter_code
_entity_poly.pdbx_strand_id
1 'polypeptide(L)'
;ARAFDRGHGYLLRQAGADVIESETYHSALEMGGHAMKALGIHPFFVEQQKDTYKRVEARKSEMLYQAWEDDSEGERFDNNFRELFIQLEEKMAEEMRK
;
A
#
# COMPACT_ATOMS: atom_id res chain seq x y z
N ALA A 1 -9.49 -5.15 -12.76
CA ALA A 1 -8.56 -4.38 -13.61
C ALA A 1 -7.14 -4.49 -13.03
N ARG A 2 -6.12 -4.46 -13.88
CA ARG A 2 -4.70 -4.55 -13.48
C ARG A 2 -4.10 -3.16 -13.42
N ALA A 3 -3.55 -2.79 -12.26
CA ALA A 3 -2.81 -1.55 -12.06
C ALA A 3 -1.29 -1.81 -12.12
N PHE A 4 -0.56 -1.01 -12.89
CA PHE A 4 0.91 -1.12 -12.96
C PHE A 4 1.58 -0.31 -11.84
N ASP A 5 0.93 0.73 -11.36
CA ASP A 5 1.32 1.50 -10.18
C ASP A 5 0.09 2.02 -9.41
N ARG A 6 0.36 2.81 -8.37
CA ARG A 6 -0.68 3.35 -7.49
C ARG A 6 -1.58 4.37 -8.19
N GLY A 7 -1.01 5.27 -8.99
CA GLY A 7 -1.75 6.30 -9.72
C GLY A 7 -2.70 5.71 -10.77
N HIS A 8 -2.24 4.70 -11.51
CA HIS A 8 -3.09 3.95 -12.43
C HIS A 8 -4.21 3.21 -11.69
N GLY A 9 -3.93 2.64 -10.51
CA GLY A 9 -4.95 2.06 -9.64
C GLY A 9 -6.04 3.06 -9.28
N TYR A 10 -5.68 4.30 -8.94
CA TYR A 10 -6.66 5.34 -8.63
C TYR A 10 -7.49 5.78 -9.85
N LEU A 11 -6.87 5.89 -11.02
CA LEU A 11 -7.60 6.16 -12.28
C LEU A 11 -8.61 5.05 -12.60
N LEU A 12 -8.23 3.78 -12.41
CA LEU A 12 -9.13 2.64 -12.60
C LEU A 12 -10.31 2.67 -11.61
N ARG A 13 -10.05 3.08 -10.36
CA ARG A 13 -11.08 3.25 -9.33
C ARG A 13 -12.05 4.37 -9.70
N GLN A 14 -11.53 5.52 -10.13
CA GLN A 14 -12.33 6.64 -10.61
C GLN A 14 -13.18 6.28 -11.84
N ALA A 15 -12.66 5.40 -12.71
CA ALA A 15 -13.39 4.86 -13.86
C ALA A 15 -14.46 3.80 -13.48
N GLY A 16 -14.63 3.49 -12.19
CA GLY A 16 -15.66 2.59 -11.68
C GLY A 16 -15.26 1.11 -11.67
N ALA A 17 -13.97 0.77 -11.70
CA ALA A 17 -13.55 -0.62 -11.57
C ALA A 17 -13.76 -1.13 -10.13
N ASP A 18 -14.61 -2.14 -9.97
CA ASP A 18 -14.93 -2.73 -8.64
C ASP A 18 -13.76 -3.51 -8.02
N VAL A 19 -12.93 -4.14 -8.87
CA VAL A 19 -11.80 -4.97 -8.44
C VAL A 19 -10.55 -4.50 -9.15
N ILE A 20 -9.54 -4.07 -8.40
CA ILE A 20 -8.28 -3.53 -8.91
C ILE A 20 -7.13 -4.22 -8.20
N GLU A 21 -6.22 -4.80 -8.97
CA GLU A 21 -5.07 -5.53 -8.44
C GLU A 21 -3.78 -4.89 -8.97
N SER A 22 -2.87 -4.54 -8.07
CA SER A 22 -1.52 -4.12 -8.45
C SER A 22 -0.73 -5.33 -8.92
N GLU A 23 -0.10 -5.21 -10.09
CA GLU A 23 0.56 -6.33 -10.76
C GLU A 23 1.74 -6.94 -9.97
N THR A 24 2.38 -6.14 -9.11
CA THR A 24 3.56 -6.56 -8.35
C THR A 24 3.26 -6.87 -6.88
N TYR A 25 2.10 -6.45 -6.36
CA TYR A 25 1.82 -6.44 -4.92
C TYR A 25 2.00 -7.80 -4.24
N HIS A 26 1.33 -8.83 -4.75
CA HIS A 26 1.35 -10.16 -4.14
C HIS A 26 2.76 -10.77 -4.18
N SER A 27 3.44 -10.66 -5.33
CA SER A 27 4.81 -11.14 -5.50
C SER A 27 5.78 -10.41 -4.57
N ALA A 28 5.66 -9.09 -4.44
CA ALA A 28 6.50 -8.29 -3.54
C ALA A 28 6.29 -8.69 -2.07
N LEU A 29 5.03 -8.93 -1.67
CA LEU A 29 4.72 -9.37 -0.31
C LEU A 29 5.27 -10.76 0.01
N GLU A 30 5.16 -11.71 -0.91
CA GLU A 30 5.75 -13.04 -0.76
C GLU A 30 7.29 -12.97 -0.72
N MET A 31 7.90 -12.13 -1.56
CA MET A 31 9.34 -11.90 -1.54
C MET A 31 9.82 -11.34 -0.20
N GLY A 32 9.09 -10.41 0.40
CA GLY A 32 9.37 -9.94 1.77
C GLY A 32 9.25 -11.07 2.80
N GLY A 33 8.23 -11.93 2.65
CA GLY A 33 8.08 -13.16 3.43
C GLY A 33 9.28 -14.09 3.34
N HIS A 34 9.75 -14.36 2.13
CA HIS A 34 10.93 -15.20 1.88
C HIS A 34 12.19 -14.59 2.48
N ALA A 35 12.39 -13.28 2.35
CA ALA A 35 13.53 -12.57 2.94
C ALA A 35 13.53 -12.71 4.47
N MET A 36 12.38 -12.52 5.12
CA MET A 36 12.26 -12.69 6.58
C MET A 36 12.61 -14.13 7.01
N LYS A 37 12.08 -15.13 6.31
CA LYS A 37 12.38 -16.55 6.60
C LYS A 37 13.87 -16.85 6.42
N ALA A 38 14.51 -16.30 5.38
CA ALA A 38 15.94 -16.44 5.14
C ALA A 38 16.81 -15.79 6.23
N LEU A 39 16.30 -14.75 6.90
CA LEU A 39 16.94 -14.11 8.06
C LEU A 39 16.71 -14.88 9.38
N GLY A 40 16.08 -16.06 9.33
CA GLY A 40 15.83 -16.90 10.51
C GLY A 40 14.58 -16.53 11.31
N ILE A 41 13.71 -15.65 10.78
CA ILE A 41 12.45 -15.29 11.42
C ILE A 41 11.47 -16.47 11.29
N HIS A 42 10.85 -16.84 12.41
CA HIS A 42 9.96 -18.00 12.47
C HIS A 42 8.77 -17.85 11.50
N PRO A 43 8.41 -18.86 10.69
CA PRO A 43 7.39 -18.75 9.65
C PRO A 43 6.03 -18.25 10.14
N PHE A 44 5.61 -18.66 11.34
CA PHE A 44 4.35 -18.19 11.95
C PHE A 44 4.32 -16.67 12.16
N PHE A 45 5.44 -16.09 12.59
CA PHE A 45 5.54 -14.64 12.76
C PHE A 45 5.58 -13.93 11.40
N VAL A 46 6.25 -14.52 10.40
CA VAL A 46 6.28 -13.97 9.04
C VAL A 46 4.88 -13.85 8.43
N GLU A 47 4.02 -14.86 8.58
CA GLU A 47 2.65 -14.77 8.08
C GLU A 47 1.82 -13.72 8.84
N GLN A 48 2.01 -13.59 10.17
CA GLN A 48 1.38 -12.50 10.94
C GLN A 48 1.82 -11.11 10.47
N GLN A 49 3.10 -10.95 10.13
CA GLN A 49 3.64 -9.69 9.61
C GLN A 49 3.04 -9.38 8.23
N LYS A 50 2.94 -10.37 7.34
CA LYS A 50 2.27 -10.21 6.03
C LYS A 50 0.80 -9.81 6.19
N ASP A 51 0.07 -10.42 7.11
CA ASP A 51 -1.34 -10.10 7.35
C ASP A 51 -1.53 -8.72 7.98
N THR A 52 -0.62 -8.31 8.88
CA THR A 52 -0.60 -6.94 9.40
C THR A 52 -0.31 -5.93 8.30
N TYR A 53 0.67 -6.19 7.43
CA TYR A 53 0.98 -5.34 6.28
C TYR A 53 -0.23 -5.17 5.36
N LYS A 54 -0.90 -6.27 4.96
CA LYS A 54 -2.13 -6.22 4.13
C LYS A 54 -3.20 -5.32 4.73
N ARG A 55 -3.46 -5.49 6.03
CA ARG A 55 -4.50 -4.74 6.76
C ARG A 55 -4.16 -3.24 6.84
N VAL A 56 -2.90 -2.89 7.11
CA VAL A 56 -2.46 -1.49 7.20
C VAL A 56 -2.44 -0.84 5.82
N GLU A 57 -1.92 -1.54 4.80
CA GLU A 57 -1.86 -1.06 3.42
C GLU A 57 -3.26 -0.77 2.87
N ALA A 58 -4.25 -1.65 3.13
CA ALA A 58 -5.63 -1.42 2.70
C ALA A 58 -6.22 -0.12 3.27
N ARG A 59 -5.98 0.15 4.57
CA ARG A 59 -6.43 1.40 5.22
C ARG A 59 -5.70 2.62 4.67
N LYS A 60 -4.39 2.51 4.50
CA LYS A 60 -3.53 3.56 3.93
C LYS A 60 -3.96 3.92 2.51
N SER A 61 -4.27 2.91 1.69
CA SER A 61 -4.67 3.07 0.30
C SER A 61 -5.95 3.89 0.17
N GLU A 62 -6.91 3.72 1.08
CA GLU A 62 -8.10 4.55 1.10
C GLU A 62 -7.78 6.01 1.36
N MET A 63 -6.99 6.31 2.40
CA MET A 63 -6.63 7.69 2.76
C MET A 63 -5.87 8.40 1.64
N LEU A 64 -4.93 7.70 1.00
CA LEU A 64 -4.17 8.25 -0.12
C LEU A 64 -5.04 8.44 -1.37
N TYR A 65 -6.03 7.57 -1.61
CA TYR A 65 -6.97 7.77 -2.72
C TYR A 65 -7.79 9.05 -2.52
N GLN A 66 -8.33 9.26 -1.31
CA GLN A 66 -9.11 10.47 -0.99
C GLN A 66 -8.28 11.74 -1.19
N ALA A 67 -7.05 11.77 -0.66
CA ALA A 67 -6.15 12.91 -0.84
C ALA A 67 -5.79 13.16 -2.31
N TRP A 68 -5.64 12.10 -3.10
CA TRP A 68 -5.38 12.20 -4.54
C TRP A 68 -6.61 12.67 -5.35
N GLU A 69 -7.82 12.31 -4.91
CA GLU A 69 -9.08 12.72 -5.53
C GLU A 69 -9.42 14.19 -5.21
N ASP A 70 -9.16 14.63 -3.96
CA ASP A 70 -9.37 16.00 -3.50
C ASP A 70 -8.46 17.02 -4.22
N ASP A 71 -7.24 16.62 -4.59
CA ASP A 71 -6.27 17.46 -5.33
C ASP A 71 -6.55 17.53 -6.85
N SER A 72 -7.81 17.30 -7.26
CA SER A 72 -8.20 17.20 -8.67
C SER A 72 -8.21 18.53 -9.46
N GLU A 73 -8.03 19.66 -8.79
CA GLU A 73 -7.89 20.99 -9.43
C GLU A 73 -6.42 21.39 -9.72
N GLY A 74 -5.42 20.57 -9.35
CA GLY A 74 -3.98 20.84 -9.51
C GLY A 74 -3.14 19.65 -10.06
N GLU A 75 -1.81 19.75 -9.98
CA GLU A 75 -0.93 18.57 -10.19
C GLU A 75 -1.15 17.60 -9.04
N ARG A 76 -1.77 16.44 -9.30
CA ARG A 76 -2.16 15.36 -8.35
C ARG A 76 -1.02 14.72 -7.53
N PHE A 77 0.12 15.40 -7.43
CA PHE A 77 1.33 15.05 -6.69
C PHE A 77 1.83 16.24 -5.88
N ASP A 78 0.92 17.02 -5.30
CA ASP A 78 1.27 18.16 -4.47
C ASP A 78 2.10 17.76 -3.23
N ASN A 79 2.59 18.78 -2.51
CA ASN A 79 3.38 18.54 -1.29
C ASN A 79 2.55 17.87 -0.18
N ASN A 80 1.23 18.10 -0.12
CA ASN A 80 0.35 17.52 0.89
C ASN A 80 0.22 15.99 0.71
N PHE A 81 0.07 15.51 -0.53
CA PHE A 81 0.04 14.07 -0.81
C PHE A 81 1.34 13.38 -0.37
N ARG A 82 2.50 14.01 -0.63
CA ARG A 82 3.80 13.47 -0.23
C ARG A 82 3.96 13.44 1.29
N GLU A 83 3.58 14.51 1.98
CA GLU A 83 3.61 14.56 3.44
C GLU A 83 2.71 13.49 4.06
N LEU A 84 1.48 13.36 3.56
CA LEU A 84 0.55 12.31 3.99
C LEU A 84 1.13 10.91 3.73
N PHE A 85 1.75 10.69 2.58
CA PHE A 85 2.41 9.43 2.27
C PHE A 85 3.50 9.10 3.30
N ILE A 86 4.39 10.05 3.59
CA ILE A 86 5.47 9.87 4.59
C ILE A 86 4.89 9.54 5.96
N GLN A 87 3.89 10.29 6.43
CA GLN A 87 3.25 10.05 7.73
C GLN A 87 2.62 8.66 7.82
N LEU A 88 2.01 8.17 6.73
CA LEU A 88 1.40 6.85 6.70
C LEU A 88 2.44 5.73 6.64
N GLU A 89 3.60 5.95 6.00
CA GLU A 89 4.74 5.03 6.05
C GLU A 89 5.31 4.92 7.48
N GLU A 90 5.46 6.04 8.18
CA GLU A 90 5.91 6.05 9.59
C GLU A 90 4.95 5.28 10.49
N LYS A 91 3.65 5.50 10.33
CA LYS A 91 2.60 4.77 11.06
C LYS A 91 2.60 3.28 10.73
N MET A 92 2.87 2.91 9.48
CA MET A 92 3.04 1.52 9.10
C MET A 92 4.23 0.89 9.83
N ALA A 93 5.37 1.57 9.88
CA ALA A 93 6.53 1.10 10.62
C ALA A 93 6.25 0.92 12.12
N GLU A 94 5.41 1.78 12.72
CA GLU A 94 4.94 1.60 14.10
C GLU A 94 4.06 0.37 14.29
N GLU A 95 3.07 0.16 13.42
CA GLU A 95 2.19 -1.02 13.49
C GLU A 95 2.96 -2.33 13.27
N MET A 96 4.01 -2.30 12.45
CA MET A 96 4.83 -3.48 12.15
C MET A 96 5.76 -3.88 13.29
N ARG A 97 6.02 -2.97 14.24
CA ARG A 97 6.82 -3.23 15.46
C ARG A 97 6.04 -3.91 16.58
N LYS A 98 4.70 -3.99 16.46
CA LYS A 98 3.82 -4.66 17.43
C LYS A 98 3.77 -6.16 17.18
#